data_AF-A0A0C1RDI2-F1
#
_entry.id   AF-A0A0C1RDI2-F1
#
_cell.length_a   1.000
_cell.length_b   1.000
_cell.length_c   1.000
_cell.angle_alpha   90.00
_cell.angle_beta   90.00
_cell.angle_gamma   90.00
#
_symmetry.space_group_name_H-M   'P 1'
#
loop_
_entity.id
_entity.type
_entity.pdbx_description
1 polymer ?
#
loop_
_entity_poly.entity_id
_entity_poly.type
_entity_poly.pdbx_seq_one_letter_code
_entity_poly.pdbx_strand_id
1 'polypeptide(L)'
;MLAQGMVTTEEANRARRSQIEVSSRVCEAQAKTIAPYFYNAVFQELQAILGKELAAEGNYIVETQLDLDMQAKAEEALRNSVRQAGASIGYSQGAVVTLDASTGAVLAMVGGTDYKTSQFNH
;
A
#
# COMPACT_ATOMS: atom_id res chain seq x y z
N MET A 1 7.00 -21.79 -22.49
CA MET A 1 7.64 -22.90 -21.73
C MET A 1 7.15 -24.28 -22.17
N LEU A 2 5.93 -24.74 -21.86
CA LEU A 2 5.47 -26.08 -22.27
C LEU A 2 5.45 -26.28 -23.80
N ALA A 3 4.84 -25.35 -24.54
CA ALA A 3 4.82 -25.37 -26.01
C ALA A 3 6.22 -25.16 -26.65
N GLN A 4 7.20 -24.69 -25.87
CA GLN A 4 8.59 -24.54 -26.28
C GLN A 4 9.46 -25.71 -25.79
N GLY A 5 8.85 -26.76 -25.20
CA GLY A 5 9.55 -27.93 -24.67
C GLY A 5 10.42 -27.68 -23.42
N MET A 6 10.33 -26.51 -22.80
CA MET A 6 11.18 -26.12 -21.67
C MET A 6 10.74 -26.69 -20.32
N VAL A 7 9.51 -27.21 -20.23
CA VAL A 7 8.94 -27.87 -19.04
C VAL A 7 8.02 -28.98 -19.50
N THR A 8 7.87 -30.02 -18.69
CA THR A 8 6.93 -31.13 -18.93
C THR A 8 5.49 -30.72 -18.63
N THR A 9 4.52 -31.49 -19.12
CA THR A 9 3.09 -31.29 -18.84
C THR A 9 2.81 -31.39 -17.34
N GLU A 10 3.47 -32.33 -16.66
CA GLU A 10 3.38 -32.56 -15.22
C GLU A 10 3.94 -31.37 -14.42
N GLU A 11 5.10 -30.83 -14.80
CA GLU A 11 5.67 -29.64 -14.17
C GLU A 11 4.78 -28.41 -14.37
N ALA A 12 4.25 -28.22 -15.58
CA ALA A 12 3.33 -27.12 -15.89
C ALA A 12 2.04 -27.22 -15.06
N ASN A 13 1.46 -28.43 -14.93
CA ASN A 13 0.26 -28.66 -14.13
C ASN A 13 0.53 -28.48 -12.62
N ARG A 14 1.71 -28.88 -12.14
CA ARG A 14 2.14 -28.68 -10.75
C ARG A 14 2.33 -27.19 -10.45
N ALA A 15 3.06 -26.48 -11.29
CA ALA A 15 3.32 -25.05 -11.12
C ALA A 15 2.05 -24.20 -11.22
N ARG A 16 1.07 -24.57 -12.06
CA ARG A 16 -0.24 -23.91 -12.09
C ARG A 16 -1.05 -24.06 -10.81
N ARG A 17 -0.79 -25.13 -10.05
CA ARG A 17 -1.50 -25.46 -8.79
C ARG A 17 -0.71 -25.06 -7.54
N SER A 18 0.56 -24.70 -7.68
CA SER A 18 1.34 -24.18 -6.57
C SER A 18 0.89 -22.77 -6.21
N GLN A 19 0.87 -22.48 -4.92
CA GLN A 19 0.66 -21.13 -4.43
C GLN A 19 1.81 -20.24 -4.87
N ILE A 20 1.49 -19.05 -5.37
CA ILE A 20 2.51 -18.02 -5.64
C ILE A 20 2.94 -17.46 -4.29
N GLU A 21 4.18 -17.72 -3.91
CA GLU A 21 4.81 -17.09 -2.75
C GLU A 21 5.50 -15.81 -3.18
N VAL A 22 4.97 -14.67 -2.72
CA VAL A 22 5.61 -13.37 -2.92
C VAL A 22 6.81 -13.26 -1.99
N SER A 23 7.95 -12.81 -2.52
CA SER A 23 9.17 -12.63 -1.72
C SER A 23 8.94 -11.65 -0.57
N SER A 24 9.23 -12.08 0.66
CA SER A 24 9.14 -11.24 1.87
C SER A 24 9.96 -9.95 1.78
N ARG A 25 11.07 -9.97 1.02
CA ARG A 25 11.94 -8.80 0.81
C ARG A 25 11.21 -7.64 0.13
N VAL A 26 10.28 -7.94 -0.79
CA VAL A 26 9.50 -6.91 -1.52
C VAL A 26 8.50 -6.24 -0.58
N CYS A 27 7.79 -7.04 0.23
CA CYS A 27 6.85 -6.52 1.23
C CYS A 27 7.58 -5.69 2.29
N GLU A 28 8.76 -6.11 2.74
CA GLU A 28 9.57 -5.36 3.70
C GLU A 28 10.06 -4.02 3.15
N ALA A 29 10.50 -3.97 1.89
CA ALA A 29 10.94 -2.74 1.25
C ALA A 29 9.80 -1.72 1.18
N GLN A 30 8.61 -2.16 0.72
CA GLN A 30 7.43 -1.29 0.65
C GLN A 30 6.97 -0.82 2.03
N ALA A 31 6.96 -1.69 3.03
CA ALA A 31 6.53 -1.34 4.39
C ALA A 31 7.52 -0.46 5.17
N LYS A 32 8.76 -0.32 4.69
CA LYS A 32 9.75 0.64 5.24
C LYS A 32 9.64 2.02 4.59
N THR A 33 8.77 2.18 3.59
CA THR A 33 8.49 3.48 2.99
C THR A 33 7.79 4.37 4.02
N ILE A 34 8.15 5.65 4.04
CA ILE A 34 7.45 6.65 4.84
C ILE A 34 6.03 6.77 4.31
N ALA A 35 5.03 6.75 5.20
CA ALA A 35 3.60 6.87 4.85
C ALA A 35 3.16 5.89 3.75
N PRO A 36 3.24 4.55 3.96
CA PRO A 36 3.11 3.58 2.87
C PRO A 36 1.73 3.57 2.19
N TYR A 37 0.65 3.88 2.93
CA TYR A 37 -0.68 4.07 2.34
C TYR A 37 -0.74 5.30 1.44
N PHE A 38 -0.17 6.43 1.88
CA PHE A 38 -0.08 7.65 1.09
C PHE A 38 0.77 7.42 -0.18
N TYR A 39 1.92 6.76 -0.04
CA TYR A 39 2.76 6.40 -1.19
C TYR A 39 1.99 5.56 -2.23
N ASN A 40 1.22 4.57 -1.77
CA ASN A 40 0.40 3.76 -2.67
C ASN A 40 -0.65 4.61 -3.41
N ALA A 41 -1.32 5.53 -2.71
CA ALA A 41 -2.28 6.45 -3.30
C ALA A 41 -1.64 7.36 -4.36
N VAL A 42 -0.47 7.94 -4.06
CA VAL A 42 0.31 8.75 -5.02
C VAL A 42 0.67 7.93 -6.26
N PHE A 43 1.06 6.67 -6.09
CA PHE A 43 1.40 5.80 -7.22
C PHE A 43 0.18 5.44 -8.08
N GLN A 44 -0.99 5.23 -7.46
CA GLN A 44 -2.24 5.03 -8.18
C GLN A 44 -2.65 6.28 -8.96
N GLU A 45 -2.50 7.46 -8.38
CA GLU A 45 -2.78 8.73 -9.04
C GLU A 45 -1.82 8.98 -10.21
N LEU A 46 -0.53 8.69 -10.03
CA LEU A 46 0.47 8.78 -11.10
C LEU A 46 0.11 7.88 -12.28
N GLN A 47 -0.35 6.65 -12.02
CA GLN A 47 -0.85 5.76 -13.07
C GLN A 47 -2.11 6.28 -13.77
N ALA A 48 -3.01 6.95 -13.03
CA ALA A 48 -4.21 7.53 -13.61
C ALA A 48 -3.88 8.72 -14.54
N ILE A 49 -2.84 9.50 -14.21
CA ILE A 49 -2.41 10.67 -14.99
C ILE A 49 -1.55 10.27 -16.19
N LEU A 50 -0.55 9.41 -15.98
CA LEU A 50 0.47 9.09 -16.99
C LEU A 50 0.19 7.80 -17.76
N GLY A 51 -0.69 6.93 -17.25
CA GLY A 51 -0.83 5.55 -17.71
C GLY A 51 0.15 4.60 -17.01
N LYS A 52 -0.16 3.30 -17.06
CA LYS A 52 0.57 2.27 -16.30
C LYS A 52 2.01 2.08 -16.76
N GLU A 53 2.24 2.00 -18.07
CA GLU A 53 3.58 1.85 -18.64
C GLU A 53 4.48 3.02 -18.22
N LEU A 54 4.04 4.25 -18.47
CA LEU A 54 4.86 5.44 -18.24
C LEU A 54 5.12 5.69 -16.75
N ALA A 55 4.15 5.42 -15.87
CA ALA A 55 4.33 5.49 -14.42
C ALA A 55 5.33 4.43 -13.89
N ALA A 56 5.47 3.29 -14.59
CA ALA A 56 6.39 2.22 -14.22
C ALA A 56 7.83 2.44 -14.71
N GLU A 57 8.04 3.24 -15.76
CA GLU A 57 9.37 3.59 -16.27
C GLU A 57 10.23 4.34 -15.24
N GLY A 58 9.59 5.02 -14.29
CA GLY A 58 10.26 5.76 -13.22
C GLY A 58 10.88 7.07 -13.70
N ASN A 59 11.89 7.57 -12.97
CA ASN A 59 12.58 8.84 -13.23
C ASN A 59 11.72 10.11 -13.10
N TYR A 60 10.72 10.07 -12.22
CA TYR A 60 9.94 11.25 -11.83
C TYR A 60 10.40 11.79 -10.49
N ILE A 61 10.44 13.11 -10.39
CA ILE A 61 10.42 13.81 -9.11
C ILE A 61 8.94 14.12 -8.83
N VAL A 62 8.39 13.50 -7.79
CA VAL A 62 7.01 13.71 -7.37
C VAL A 62 7.02 14.56 -6.11
N GLU A 63 6.47 15.76 -6.21
CA GLU A 63 6.25 16.66 -5.07
C GLU A 63 4.81 16.51 -4.58
N THR A 64 4.64 16.41 -3.27
CA THR A 64 3.33 16.24 -2.62
C THR A 64 3.21 17.18 -1.43
N GLN A 65 2.01 17.33 -0.87
CA GLN A 65 1.78 18.11 0.34
C GLN A 65 1.77 17.25 1.62
N LEU A 66 2.35 16.05 1.56
CA LEU A 66 2.47 15.19 2.74
C LEU A 66 3.20 15.92 3.87
N ASP A 67 2.51 16.09 4.99
CA ASP A 67 3.08 16.59 6.23
C ASP A 67 3.44 15.40 7.12
N LEU A 68 4.75 15.21 7.34
CA LEU A 68 5.26 14.04 8.07
C LEU A 68 4.88 14.05 9.55
N ASP A 69 4.70 15.23 10.15
CA ASP A 69 4.30 15.34 11.55
C ASP A 69 2.81 15.03 11.71
N MET A 70 1.98 15.51 10.79
CA MET A 70 0.56 15.15 10.75
C MET A 70 0.38 13.66 10.44
N GLN A 71 1.17 13.10 9.52
CA GLN A 71 1.16 11.67 9.21
C GLN A 71 1.46 10.85 10.46
N ALA A 72 2.53 11.17 11.20
CA ALA A 72 2.89 10.45 12.42
C ALA A 72 1.76 10.51 13.47
N LYS A 73 1.15 11.69 13.65
CA LYS A 73 0.01 11.87 14.57
C LYS A 73 -1.23 11.08 14.13
N ALA A 74 -1.55 11.08 12.84
CA ALA A 74 -2.69 10.34 12.30
C ALA A 74 -2.52 8.83 12.51
N GLU A 75 -1.31 8.31 12.26
CA GLU A 75 -1.00 6.90 12.49
C GLU A 75 -1.08 6.52 13.97
N GLU A 76 -0.56 7.37 14.86
CA GLU A 76 -0.66 7.17 16.29
C GLU A 76 -2.12 7.20 16.76
N ALA A 77 -2.90 8.20 16.32
CA ALA A 77 -4.30 8.35 16.69
C ALA A 77 -5.12 7.12 16.27
N LEU A 78 -4.93 6.62 15.04
CA LEU A 78 -5.61 5.41 14.57
C LEU A 78 -5.21 4.19 15.40
N ARG A 79 -3.91 3.96 15.61
CA ARG A 79 -3.42 2.82 16.40
C ARG A 79 -3.94 2.87 17.82
N ASN A 80 -3.99 4.04 18.44
CA ASN A 80 -4.51 4.23 19.79
C ASN A 80 -6.02 3.98 19.85
N SER A 81 -6.79 4.51 18.90
CA SER A 81 -8.24 4.29 18.82
C SER A 81 -8.57 2.79 18.69
N VAL A 82 -7.94 2.09 17.74
CA VAL A 82 -8.19 0.65 17.54
C VAL A 82 -7.75 -0.15 18.77
N ARG A 83 -6.61 0.19 19.39
CA ARG A 83 -6.14 -0.51 20.60
C ARG A 83 -7.09 -0.34 21.78
N GLN A 84 -7.62 0.87 21.98
CA GLN A 84 -8.44 1.20 23.16
C GLN A 84 -9.89 0.75 23.02
N ALA A 85 -10.48 0.88 21.83
CA ALA A 85 -11.92 0.67 21.61
C ALA A 85 -12.24 -0.42 20.59
N GLY A 86 -11.27 -0.85 19.77
CA GLY A 86 -11.50 -1.83 18.72
C GLY A 86 -12.08 -3.15 19.22
N ALA A 87 -11.49 -3.73 20.27
CA ALA A 87 -11.96 -4.99 20.82
C ALA A 87 -13.35 -4.92 21.47
N SER A 88 -13.69 -3.81 22.12
CA SER A 88 -14.98 -3.64 22.79
C SER A 88 -16.13 -3.33 21.83
N ILE A 89 -15.82 -2.71 20.69
CA ILE A 89 -16.81 -2.30 19.67
C ILE A 89 -16.85 -3.28 18.47
N GLY A 90 -15.85 -4.16 18.34
CA GLY A 90 -15.79 -5.21 17.32
C GLY A 90 -15.14 -4.79 16.00
N TYR A 91 -14.14 -3.90 16.03
CA TYR A 91 -13.34 -3.53 14.86
C TYR A 91 -11.84 -3.66 15.13
N SER A 92 -11.06 -3.97 14.09
CA SER A 92 -9.60 -4.13 14.17
C SER A 92 -8.83 -3.26 13.16
N GLN A 93 -9.57 -2.49 12.35
CA GLN A 93 -9.04 -1.65 11.29
C GLN A 93 -9.80 -0.31 11.27
N GLY A 94 -9.23 0.66 10.57
CA GLY A 94 -9.84 1.95 10.32
C GLY A 94 -8.95 2.77 9.40
N ALA A 95 -9.41 3.96 9.04
CA ALA A 95 -8.67 4.88 8.18
C ALA A 95 -8.75 6.31 8.73
N VAL A 96 -7.73 7.10 8.42
CA VAL A 96 -7.64 8.53 8.72
C VAL A 96 -7.11 9.25 7.50
N VAL A 97 -7.79 10.32 7.09
CA VAL A 97 -7.34 11.26 6.07
C VAL A 97 -7.38 12.65 6.66
N THR A 98 -6.28 13.39 6.55
CA THR A 98 -6.19 14.80 6.93
C THR A 98 -6.05 15.63 5.68
N LEU A 99 -6.89 16.67 5.55
CA LEU A 99 -6.93 17.56 4.40
C LEU A 99 -6.59 18.99 4.82
N ASP A 100 -5.91 19.72 3.94
CA ASP A 100 -5.94 21.17 3.95
C ASP A 100 -7.33 21.63 3.50
N ALA A 101 -8.05 22.32 4.38
CA ALA A 101 -9.44 22.72 4.11
C ALA A 101 -9.58 23.81 3.03
N SER A 102 -8.51 24.53 2.72
CA SER A 102 -8.51 25.62 1.74
C SER A 102 -8.13 25.14 0.34
N THR A 103 -7.22 24.17 0.24
CA THR A 103 -6.72 23.66 -1.05
C THR A 103 -7.28 22.29 -1.41
N GLY A 104 -7.82 21.55 -0.44
CA GLY A 104 -8.24 20.16 -0.59
C GLY A 104 -7.08 19.16 -0.63
N ALA A 105 -5.84 19.60 -0.41
CA ALA A 105 -4.68 18.73 -0.45
C ALA A 105 -4.66 17.72 0.69
N VAL A 106 -4.23 16.49 0.38
CA VAL A 106 -4.05 15.45 1.40
C VAL A 106 -2.73 15.67 2.13
N LEU A 107 -2.81 15.99 3.42
CA LEU A 107 -1.66 16.23 4.30
C LEU A 107 -1.20 14.96 5.01
N ALA A 108 -2.12 14.03 5.28
CA ALA A 108 -1.82 12.73 5.87
C ALA A 108 -2.86 11.69 5.43
N MET A 109 -2.41 10.44 5.24
CA MET A 109 -3.27 9.31 4.90
C MET A 109 -2.81 8.03 5.60
N VAL A 110 -3.74 7.41 6.32
CA VAL A 110 -3.54 6.13 7.01
C VAL A 110 -4.71 5.24 6.64
N GLY A 111 -4.43 4.14 5.94
CA GLY A 111 -5.47 3.24 5.44
C GLY A 111 -5.75 2.03 6.32
N GLY A 112 -5.02 1.86 7.43
CA GLY A 112 -5.10 0.68 8.29
C GLY A 112 -4.11 0.76 9.45
N THR A 113 -4.17 -0.22 10.36
CA THR A 113 -3.35 -0.22 11.58
C THR A 113 -1.90 -0.62 11.37
N ASP A 114 -1.64 -1.50 10.41
CA ASP A 114 -0.31 -1.96 10.03
C ASP A 114 -0.27 -2.40 8.56
N TYR A 115 0.43 -1.60 7.74
CA TYR A 115 0.63 -1.84 6.32
C TYR A 115 1.32 -3.19 6.01
N LYS A 116 2.15 -3.70 6.92
CA LYS A 116 2.82 -5.01 6.74
C LYS A 116 1.82 -6.16 6.75
N THR A 117 0.76 -6.00 7.53
CA THR A 117 -0.29 -7.02 7.69
C THR A 117 -1.40 -6.86 6.67
N SER A 118 -1.77 -5.62 6.35
CA SER A 118 -2.81 -5.29 5.39
C SER A 118 -2.44 -4.04 4.61
N GLN A 119 -2.20 -4.22 3.31
CA GLN A 119 -1.97 -3.10 2.38
C GLN A 119 -3.28 -2.50 1.85
N PHE A 120 -4.43 -3.07 2.23
CA PHE A 120 -5.73 -2.55 1.86
C PHE A 120 -5.93 -1.17 2.50
N ASN A 121 -6.33 -0.20 1.68
CA ASN A 121 -6.71 1.13 2.14
C ASN A 121 -8.22 1.13 2.43
N HIS A 122 -8.57 1.15 3.73
CA HIS A 122 -9.93 0.97 4.24
C HIS A 122 -10.90 2.11 3.93
#